data_AF-F0NNR6-F1
#
_entry.id   AF-F0NNR6-F1
#
_cell.length_a   1.000
_cell.length_b   1.000
_cell.length_c   1.000
_cell.angle_alpha   90.00
_cell.angle_beta   90.00
_cell.angle_gamma   90.00
#
_symmetry.space_group_name_H-M   'P 1'
#
loop_
_entity.id
_entity.type
_entity.pdbx_description
1 polymer ?
#
loop_
_entity_poly.entity_id
_entity_poly.type
_entity_poly.pdbx_seq_one_letter_code
_entity_poly.pdbx_strand_id
1 'polypeptide(L)'
;MVESKTEAKSSEVGVTNPYRRTEHCGKIHAYRCDKGVGVIGIDISKDHLITSRGRVRKYKNNKRGYEEILKMKPCTIVLEPTGVYAIRPSQYFKEKGIKVLQVSPNILSREKEFRGKKTDFYDAEKLENMVDKAKEYDYNPLRELVTLYLFLKNIEVKYRNRLKRALFLVSDNDKISKERLEKLAKGDFTQEELYNLEYTPIVLEEIRVLAKTLLETQEKLEEVRRMIEEQVPQDHVLLTIQGVGKLAAGIIIGIVGDIKRFPKPESFVAYCGLDPVVESSGKSVVLRGISKRGDAVLRRAFYLAALTAIKVNPIIKRFYEDHKGRLRGKKLITACARKLAIITWAVLYYNKPFDASE
;
A
#
# COMPACT_ATOMS: atom_id res chain seq x y z
N MET A 1 14.57 16.17 -47.12
CA MET A 1 13.68 15.20 -47.79
C MET A 1 14.54 14.03 -48.25
N VAL A 2 14.62 12.96 -47.46
CA VAL A 2 14.98 11.63 -47.96
C VAL A 2 14.00 10.69 -47.27
N GLU A 3 13.22 10.01 -48.10
CA GLU A 3 12.05 9.24 -47.71
C GLU A 3 12.37 7.95 -46.96
N SER A 4 11.34 7.55 -46.23
CA SER A 4 11.08 6.27 -45.61
C SER A 4 11.32 5.04 -46.50
N LYS A 5 11.86 3.98 -45.91
CA LYS A 5 11.15 2.70 -45.69
C LYS A 5 12.14 1.65 -45.21
N THR A 6 12.00 1.22 -43.96
CA THR A 6 12.42 -0.13 -43.58
C THR A 6 11.39 -0.63 -42.59
N GLU A 7 10.34 -1.24 -43.13
CA GLU A 7 9.32 -1.95 -42.37
C GLU A 7 10.01 -3.00 -41.49
N ALA A 8 9.81 -2.89 -40.18
CA ALA A 8 10.08 -3.99 -39.27
C ALA A 8 9.10 -5.11 -39.62
N LYS A 9 9.59 -6.19 -40.24
CA LYS A 9 8.79 -7.40 -40.46
C LYS A 9 8.31 -7.92 -39.09
N SER A 10 7.02 -7.77 -38.82
CA SER A 10 6.35 -8.44 -37.70
C SER A 10 6.17 -9.91 -38.06
N SER A 11 6.99 -10.79 -37.50
CA SER A 11 6.62 -12.19 -37.39
C SER A 11 5.92 -12.40 -36.05
N GLU A 12 5.01 -13.37 -35.99
CA GLU A 12 4.32 -13.82 -34.76
C GLU A 12 5.28 -14.36 -33.67
N VAL A 13 6.60 -14.31 -33.92
CA VAL A 13 7.67 -14.85 -33.06
C VAL A 13 8.70 -13.76 -32.76
N GLY A 14 8.25 -12.65 -32.18
CA GLY A 14 9.11 -11.64 -31.53
C GLY A 14 9.92 -10.72 -32.45
N VAL A 15 9.96 -9.44 -32.09
CA VAL A 15 10.78 -8.43 -32.80
C VAL A 15 12.24 -8.61 -32.40
N THR A 16 13.11 -8.94 -33.37
CA THR A 16 14.56 -8.77 -33.20
C THR A 16 14.87 -7.30 -33.01
N ASN A 17 15.73 -6.99 -32.03
CA ASN A 17 16.20 -5.65 -31.69
C ASN A 17 16.27 -4.71 -32.92
N PRO A 18 15.36 -3.72 -33.04
CA PRO A 18 15.24 -2.90 -34.24
C PRO A 18 16.34 -1.85 -34.40
N TYR A 19 17.31 -1.76 -33.49
CA TYR A 19 18.34 -0.71 -33.50
C TYR A 19 19.75 -1.30 -33.61
N ARG A 20 20.48 -0.86 -34.66
CA ARG A 20 21.87 -1.25 -34.98
C ARG A 20 22.76 -1.14 -33.74
N ARG A 21 23.66 -2.13 -33.59
CA ARG A 21 24.76 -2.13 -32.62
C ARG A 21 25.57 -0.83 -32.78
N THR A 22 25.60 0.02 -31.76
CA THR A 22 26.56 1.13 -31.66
C THR A 22 27.69 0.76 -30.71
N GLU A 23 28.86 1.38 -30.91
CA GLU A 23 30.17 1.06 -30.31
C GLU A 23 30.21 1.10 -28.76
N HIS A 24 29.15 1.60 -28.10
CA HIS A 24 28.98 1.54 -26.64
C HIS A 24 28.66 0.14 -26.10
N CYS A 25 28.62 -0.88 -26.97
CA CYS A 25 28.44 -2.28 -26.60
C CYS A 25 29.60 -2.86 -25.79
N GLY A 26 30.83 -2.33 -25.88
CA GLY A 26 31.99 -2.91 -25.18
C GLY A 26 31.86 -2.97 -23.65
N LYS A 27 31.24 -1.95 -23.02
CA LYS A 27 31.02 -1.92 -21.56
C LYS A 27 29.77 -2.69 -21.11
N ILE A 28 28.77 -2.84 -21.99
CA ILE A 28 27.52 -3.56 -21.73
C ILE A 28 27.70 -5.07 -21.95
N HIS A 29 28.56 -5.47 -22.90
CA HIS A 29 28.85 -6.86 -23.21
C HIS A 29 29.88 -7.51 -22.28
N ALA A 30 30.68 -6.74 -21.53
CA ALA A 30 31.48 -7.28 -20.43
C ALA A 30 30.58 -7.96 -19.38
N TYR A 31 29.33 -7.51 -19.21
CA TYR A 31 28.34 -8.17 -18.34
C TYR A 31 27.66 -9.39 -18.96
N ARG A 32 27.82 -9.64 -20.27
CA ARG A 32 27.14 -10.75 -20.97
C ARG A 32 27.97 -12.03 -21.06
N CYS A 33 29.29 -11.97 -20.83
CA CYS A 33 30.17 -13.13 -21.03
C CYS A 33 30.57 -13.86 -19.74
N ASP A 34 30.53 -13.22 -18.57
CA ASP A 34 31.13 -13.79 -17.34
C ASP A 34 30.22 -13.93 -16.12
N LYS A 35 28.91 -13.63 -16.22
CA LYS A 35 27.97 -13.97 -15.13
C LYS A 35 27.18 -15.21 -15.52
N GLY A 36 27.51 -16.32 -14.88
CA GLY A 36 26.74 -17.55 -15.00
C GLY A 36 25.24 -17.35 -14.74
N VAL A 37 24.44 -18.08 -15.52
CA VAL A 37 23.17 -18.72 -15.11
C VAL A 37 22.01 -17.78 -14.71
N GLY A 38 21.02 -17.63 -15.59
CA GLY A 38 19.59 -17.59 -15.18
C GLY A 38 18.95 -16.29 -14.65
N VAL A 39 19.58 -15.11 -14.65
CA VAL A 39 18.89 -13.87 -14.22
C VAL A 39 17.99 -13.30 -15.33
N ILE A 40 16.77 -12.85 -15.01
CA ILE A 40 15.84 -12.19 -15.96
C ILE A 40 15.22 -10.96 -15.31
N GLY A 41 15.30 -9.80 -15.97
CA GLY A 41 14.47 -8.64 -15.64
C GLY A 41 13.07 -8.73 -16.27
N ILE A 42 12.02 -8.43 -15.49
CA ILE A 42 10.63 -8.44 -15.96
C ILE A 42 9.97 -7.09 -15.64
N ASP A 43 9.59 -6.38 -16.70
CA ASP A 43 8.66 -5.25 -16.58
C ASP A 43 7.21 -5.75 -16.59
N ILE A 44 6.40 -5.25 -15.65
CA ILE A 44 5.07 -5.80 -15.31
C ILE A 44 4.00 -4.76 -15.57
N SER A 45 3.04 -5.12 -16.43
CA SER A 45 1.82 -4.37 -16.67
C SER A 45 0.59 -5.20 -16.29
N LYS A 46 -0.60 -4.58 -16.37
CA LYS A 46 -1.88 -5.28 -16.13
C LYS A 46 -2.03 -6.54 -17.00
N ASP A 47 -1.73 -6.43 -18.29
CA ASP A 47 -2.04 -7.46 -19.27
C ASP A 47 -0.80 -8.24 -19.73
N HIS A 48 0.40 -7.70 -19.51
CA HIS A 48 1.63 -8.22 -20.10
C HIS A 48 2.85 -8.20 -19.18
N LEU A 49 3.77 -9.13 -19.45
CA LEU A 49 5.12 -9.21 -18.87
C LEU A 49 6.15 -9.06 -19.99
N ILE A 50 7.13 -8.17 -19.84
CA ILE A 50 8.17 -7.92 -20.84
C ILE A 50 9.53 -8.30 -20.27
N THR A 51 10.28 -9.12 -21.00
CA THR A 51 11.59 -9.64 -20.57
C THR A 51 12.73 -9.13 -21.46
N SER A 52 13.92 -9.01 -20.89
CA SER A 52 15.12 -8.42 -21.51
C SER A 52 16.12 -9.41 -22.12
N ARG A 53 15.96 -10.73 -21.91
CA ARG A 53 17.02 -11.71 -22.24
C ARG A 53 17.22 -11.88 -23.76
N GLY A 54 18.16 -11.12 -24.32
CA GLY A 54 18.66 -11.23 -25.70
C GLY A 54 17.72 -10.71 -26.81
N ARG A 55 16.39 -10.76 -26.61
CA ARG A 55 15.34 -10.17 -27.47
C ARG A 55 14.14 -9.76 -26.62
N VAL A 56 13.39 -8.74 -27.04
CA VAL A 56 12.10 -8.37 -26.41
C VAL A 56 11.15 -9.55 -26.55
N ARG A 57 10.69 -10.11 -25.42
CA ARG A 57 9.60 -11.08 -25.41
C ARG A 57 8.48 -10.57 -24.52
N LYS A 58 7.28 -10.60 -25.07
CA LYS A 58 6.06 -10.14 -24.42
C LYS A 58 5.18 -11.35 -24.13
N TYR A 59 4.86 -11.55 -22.86
CA TYR A 59 4.03 -12.63 -22.36
C TYR A 59 2.73 -12.06 -21.79
N LYS A 60 1.68 -12.87 -21.67
CA LYS A 60 0.46 -12.46 -20.94
C LYS A 60 0.73 -12.47 -19.43
N ASN A 61 0.16 -11.53 -18.68
CA ASN A 61 0.22 -11.53 -17.22
C ASN A 61 -0.78 -12.54 -16.63
N ASN A 62 -0.53 -13.82 -16.88
CA ASN A 62 -1.33 -14.95 -16.40
C ASN A 62 -0.46 -16.22 -16.32
N LYS A 63 -1.03 -17.30 -15.78
CA LYS A 63 -0.33 -18.59 -15.58
C LYS A 63 0.39 -19.09 -16.83
N ARG A 64 -0.25 -19.00 -18.00
CA ARG A 64 0.34 -19.43 -19.29
C ARG A 64 1.60 -18.62 -19.62
N GLY A 65 1.56 -17.29 -19.46
CA GLY A 65 2.74 -16.45 -19.67
C GLY A 65 3.87 -16.75 -18.68
N TYR A 66 3.54 -17.07 -17.42
CA TYR A 66 4.54 -17.44 -16.42
C TYR A 66 5.24 -18.76 -16.78
N GLU A 67 4.48 -19.77 -17.23
CA GLU A 67 5.01 -21.05 -17.69
C GLU A 67 5.91 -20.89 -18.91
N GLU A 68 5.57 -19.99 -19.85
CA GLU A 68 6.41 -19.67 -20.99
C GLU A 68 7.73 -18.99 -20.59
N ILE A 69 7.72 -18.16 -19.54
CA ILE A 69 8.93 -17.55 -18.97
C ILE A 69 9.80 -18.62 -18.28
N LEU A 70 9.21 -19.57 -17.56
CA LEU A 70 9.96 -20.66 -16.91
C LEU A 70 10.72 -21.54 -17.89
N LYS A 71 10.28 -21.66 -19.15
CA LYS A 71 11.03 -22.39 -20.21
C LYS A 71 12.41 -21.78 -20.47
N MET A 72 12.62 -20.52 -20.12
CA MET A 72 13.93 -19.86 -20.20
C MET A 72 14.90 -20.32 -19.10
N LYS A 73 14.41 -21.14 -18.15
CA LYS A 73 15.15 -21.64 -16.99
C LYS A 73 15.83 -20.52 -16.20
N PRO A 74 15.07 -19.50 -15.75
CA PRO A 74 15.63 -18.51 -14.84
C PRO A 74 16.05 -19.16 -13.53
N CYS A 75 17.12 -18.68 -12.92
CA CYS A 75 17.46 -18.93 -11.51
C CYS A 75 16.99 -17.75 -10.63
N THR A 76 16.97 -16.54 -11.21
CA THR A 76 16.61 -15.30 -10.51
C THR A 76 15.77 -14.43 -11.42
N ILE A 77 14.71 -13.82 -10.88
CA ILE A 77 13.87 -12.86 -11.57
C ILE A 77 13.94 -11.54 -10.82
N VAL A 78 14.21 -10.45 -11.52
CA VAL A 78 14.19 -9.08 -10.98
C VAL A 78 12.98 -8.35 -11.54
N LEU A 79 12.17 -7.77 -10.67
CA LEU A 79 10.93 -7.10 -11.05
C LEU A 79 10.72 -5.81 -10.26
N GLU A 80 10.02 -4.86 -10.86
CA GLU A 80 9.52 -3.69 -10.15
C GLU A 80 8.18 -4.05 -9.47
N PRO A 81 7.95 -3.66 -8.20
CA PRO A 81 6.65 -3.81 -7.56
C PRO A 81 5.64 -2.81 -8.17
N THR A 82 5.07 -3.17 -9.33
CA THR A 82 4.03 -2.40 -10.02
C THR A 82 2.65 -2.75 -9.47
N GLY A 83 2.34 -2.24 -8.27
CA GLY A 83 1.04 -2.43 -7.63
C GLY A 83 0.61 -3.90 -7.51
N VAL A 84 -0.71 -4.16 -7.62
CA VAL A 84 -1.28 -5.52 -7.49
C VAL A 84 -0.87 -6.47 -8.62
N TYR A 85 -0.42 -5.96 -9.76
CA TYR A 85 -0.09 -6.77 -10.93
C TYR A 85 1.20 -7.57 -10.76
N ALA A 86 2.08 -7.14 -9.85
CA ALA A 86 3.32 -7.83 -9.55
C ALA A 86 3.14 -9.00 -8.57
N ILE A 87 2.04 -9.06 -7.81
CA ILE A 87 1.83 -10.06 -6.75
C ILE A 87 1.80 -11.48 -7.33
N ARG A 88 0.90 -11.72 -8.29
CA ARG A 88 0.70 -13.04 -8.89
C ARG A 88 1.96 -13.62 -9.54
N PRO A 89 2.67 -12.91 -10.44
CA PRO A 89 3.91 -13.45 -11.00
C PRO A 89 4.99 -13.63 -9.93
N SER A 90 5.13 -12.71 -8.97
CA SER A 90 6.15 -12.84 -7.91
C SER A 90 5.93 -14.08 -7.04
N GLN A 91 4.69 -14.36 -6.64
CA GLN A 91 4.33 -15.58 -5.91
C GLN A 91 4.57 -16.83 -6.75
N TYR A 92 4.05 -16.86 -7.98
CA TYR A 92 4.14 -18.03 -8.84
C TYR A 92 5.59 -18.44 -9.11
N PHE A 93 6.48 -17.48 -9.39
CA PHE A 93 7.90 -17.78 -9.61
C PHE A 93 8.60 -18.23 -8.32
N LYS A 94 8.28 -17.62 -7.17
CA LYS A 94 8.81 -18.04 -5.87
C LYS A 94 8.41 -19.47 -5.50
N GLU A 95 7.15 -19.84 -5.72
CA GLU A 95 6.63 -21.21 -5.52
C GLU A 95 7.33 -22.25 -6.41
N LYS A 96 7.83 -21.82 -7.58
CA LYS A 96 8.62 -22.66 -8.50
C LYS A 96 10.12 -22.70 -8.15
N GLY A 97 10.50 -22.19 -6.99
CA GLY A 97 11.88 -22.19 -6.52
C GLY A 97 12.78 -21.14 -7.18
N ILE A 98 12.21 -20.17 -7.89
CA ILE A 98 12.96 -19.08 -8.51
C ILE A 98 13.20 -17.99 -7.47
N LYS A 99 14.43 -17.49 -7.37
CA LYS A 99 14.74 -16.34 -6.52
C LYS A 99 14.10 -15.09 -7.13
N VAL A 100 13.11 -14.52 -6.46
CA VAL A 100 12.44 -13.30 -6.93
C VAL A 100 12.98 -12.09 -6.18
N LEU A 101 13.45 -11.08 -6.92
CA LEU A 101 14.02 -9.85 -6.40
C LEU A 101 13.14 -8.66 -6.82
N GLN A 102 12.88 -7.76 -5.88
CA GLN A 102 12.15 -6.52 -6.08
C GLN A 102 13.05 -5.29 -5.96
N VAL A 103 12.93 -4.40 -6.94
CA VAL A 103 13.60 -3.10 -6.95
C VAL A 103 12.64 -2.03 -6.45
N SER A 104 13.06 -1.19 -5.50
CA SER A 104 12.21 -0.06 -5.07
C SER A 104 12.09 0.98 -6.21
N PRO A 105 10.89 1.51 -6.48
CA PRO A 105 10.68 2.55 -7.50
C PRO A 105 11.56 3.79 -7.28
N ASN A 106 11.88 4.13 -6.02
CA ASN A 106 12.75 5.24 -5.67
C ASN A 106 14.22 5.02 -6.04
N ILE A 107 14.67 3.75 -6.07
CA ILE A 107 16.02 3.41 -6.54
C ILE A 107 16.00 3.43 -8.07
N LEU A 108 14.96 2.84 -8.68
CA LEU A 108 14.80 2.80 -10.13
C LEU A 108 14.76 4.20 -10.75
N SER A 109 14.08 5.16 -10.11
CA SER A 109 13.99 6.55 -10.59
C SER A 109 15.30 7.35 -10.47
N ARG A 110 16.23 6.93 -9.60
CA ARG A 110 17.56 7.57 -9.43
C ARG A 110 18.60 7.04 -10.40
N GLU A 111 18.37 5.87 -10.99
CA GLU A 111 19.24 5.30 -12.00
C GLU A 111 19.04 6.00 -13.35
N LYS A 112 20.15 6.52 -13.91
CA LYS A 112 20.16 7.16 -15.22
C LYS A 112 19.61 6.20 -16.28
N GLU A 113 18.74 6.70 -17.16
CA GLU A 113 18.36 5.94 -18.35
C GLU A 113 19.61 5.71 -19.21
N PHE A 114 19.96 4.46 -19.46
CA PHE A 114 21.18 4.11 -20.19
C PHE A 114 21.20 4.63 -21.64
N ARG A 115 20.03 4.96 -22.23
CA ARG A 115 19.92 5.25 -23.68
C ARG A 115 19.00 6.41 -24.06
N GLY A 116 18.56 7.26 -23.12
CA GLY A 116 17.78 8.48 -23.42
C GLY A 116 16.44 8.28 -24.14
N LYS A 117 15.98 7.03 -24.28
CA LYS A 117 14.67 6.63 -24.82
C LYS A 117 14.08 5.56 -23.91
N LYS A 118 12.91 5.86 -23.35
CA LYS A 118 12.13 4.94 -22.52
C LYS A 118 11.40 3.92 -23.39
N THR A 119 11.71 2.64 -23.19
CA THR A 119 10.96 1.52 -23.80
C THR A 119 10.89 0.39 -22.79
N ASP A 120 9.79 -0.36 -22.80
CA ASP A 120 9.56 -1.49 -21.87
C ASP A 120 10.71 -2.53 -21.88
N PHE A 121 11.41 -2.67 -23.02
CA PHE A 121 12.61 -3.52 -23.10
C PHE A 121 13.79 -2.97 -22.28
N TYR A 122 14.06 -1.67 -22.38
CA TYR A 122 15.13 -1.04 -21.62
C TYR A 122 14.77 -0.96 -20.14
N ASP A 123 13.48 -0.87 -19.79
CA ASP A 123 13.03 -0.96 -18.40
C ASP A 123 13.27 -2.38 -17.84
N ALA A 124 12.98 -3.44 -18.60
CA ALA A 124 13.33 -4.81 -18.22
C ALA A 124 14.86 -5.04 -18.13
N GLU A 125 15.65 -4.52 -19.08
CA GLU A 125 17.12 -4.64 -19.06
C GLU A 125 17.73 -3.86 -17.90
N LYS A 126 17.16 -2.70 -17.56
CA LYS A 126 17.53 -1.92 -16.37
C LYS A 126 17.29 -2.74 -15.11
N LEU A 127 16.13 -3.41 -14.97
CA LEU A 127 15.84 -4.28 -13.83
C LEU A 127 16.84 -5.45 -13.73
N GLU A 128 17.18 -6.09 -14.84
CA GLU A 128 18.18 -7.17 -14.87
C GLU A 128 19.54 -6.72 -14.32
N ASN A 129 19.93 -5.45 -14.54
CA ASN A 129 21.17 -4.88 -14.02
C ASN A 129 21.09 -4.39 -12.55
N MET A 130 19.94 -4.52 -11.90
CA MET A 130 19.70 -4.03 -10.54
C MET A 130 19.72 -5.12 -9.46
N VAL A 131 20.17 -6.34 -9.78
CA VAL A 131 20.28 -7.48 -8.83
C VAL A 131 20.89 -7.06 -7.50
N ASP A 132 22.04 -6.37 -7.55
CA ASP A 132 22.80 -5.97 -6.35
C ASP A 132 22.10 -4.90 -5.49
N LYS A 133 21.11 -4.21 -6.07
CA LYS A 133 20.32 -3.15 -5.41
C LYS A 133 18.90 -3.61 -5.06
N ALA A 134 18.52 -4.80 -5.49
CA ALA A 134 17.20 -5.38 -5.27
C ALA A 134 17.14 -6.13 -3.94
N LYS A 135 15.94 -6.25 -3.38
CA LYS A 135 15.68 -7.06 -2.18
C LYS A 135 14.87 -8.27 -2.54
N GLU A 136 15.04 -9.38 -1.84
CA GLU A 136 14.24 -10.56 -2.09
C GLU A 136 12.76 -10.28 -1.84
N TYR A 137 11.90 -10.78 -2.73
CA TYR A 137 10.46 -10.67 -2.59
C TYR A 137 10.01 -11.47 -1.39
N ASP A 138 9.50 -10.76 -0.41
CA ASP A 138 8.87 -11.35 0.76
C ASP A 138 7.36 -11.17 0.66
N TYR A 139 6.65 -12.29 0.40
CA TYR A 139 5.19 -12.25 0.33
C TYR A 139 4.65 -12.03 1.73
N ASN A 140 4.02 -10.87 1.93
CA ASN A 140 3.41 -10.50 3.18
C ASN A 140 1.87 -10.60 3.05
N PRO A 141 1.25 -11.75 3.36
CA PRO A 141 -0.21 -11.92 3.26
C PRO A 141 -0.96 -10.94 4.16
N LEU A 142 -0.38 -10.58 5.31
CA LEU A 142 -0.95 -9.59 6.21
C LEU A 142 -1.02 -8.20 5.55
N ARG A 143 -0.03 -7.82 4.74
CA ARG A 143 -0.08 -6.56 3.96
C ARG A 143 -1.24 -6.54 2.97
N GLU A 144 -1.51 -7.67 2.31
CA GLU A 144 -2.62 -7.78 1.37
C GLU A 144 -3.97 -7.69 2.09
N LEU A 145 -4.12 -8.37 3.23
CA LEU A 145 -5.30 -8.25 4.08
C LEU A 145 -5.53 -6.81 4.55
N VAL A 146 -4.47 -6.12 4.99
CA VAL A 146 -4.55 -4.70 5.38
C VAL A 146 -4.98 -3.83 4.19
N THR A 147 -4.45 -4.10 3.00
CA THR A 147 -4.85 -3.37 1.77
C THR A 147 -6.33 -3.58 1.45
N LEU A 148 -6.82 -4.81 1.54
CA LEU A 148 -8.24 -5.15 1.36
C LEU A 148 -9.12 -4.49 2.43
N TYR A 149 -8.71 -4.53 3.70
CA TYR A 149 -9.42 -3.87 4.79
C TYR A 149 -9.62 -2.37 4.54
N LEU A 150 -8.58 -1.69 4.07
CA LEU A 150 -8.64 -0.25 3.76
C LEU A 150 -9.54 0.04 2.56
N PHE A 151 -9.48 -0.81 1.54
CA PHE A 151 -10.36 -0.70 0.37
C PHE A 151 -11.83 -0.80 0.79
N LEU A 152 -12.19 -1.85 1.54
CA LEU A 152 -13.55 -2.03 2.06
C LEU A 152 -13.96 -0.89 2.99
N LYS A 153 -13.05 -0.39 3.84
CA LYS A 153 -13.33 0.73 4.73
C LYS A 153 -13.66 2.02 3.96
N ASN A 154 -12.94 2.27 2.87
CA ASN A 154 -13.19 3.43 2.01
C ASN A 154 -14.54 3.30 1.29
N ILE A 155 -14.90 2.10 0.85
CA ILE A 155 -16.20 1.81 0.25
C ILE A 155 -17.33 2.02 1.27
N GLU A 156 -17.21 1.47 2.48
CA GLU A 156 -18.18 1.65 3.57
C GLU A 156 -18.45 3.13 3.84
N VAL A 157 -17.40 3.96 3.91
CA VAL A 157 -17.54 5.41 4.14
C VAL A 157 -18.27 6.09 2.97
N LYS A 158 -17.96 5.72 1.73
CA LYS A 158 -18.62 6.27 0.55
C LYS A 158 -20.11 5.93 0.52
N TYR A 159 -20.46 4.66 0.73
CA TYR A 159 -21.86 4.23 0.77
C TYR A 159 -22.63 4.84 1.92
N ARG A 160 -22.05 4.91 3.12
CA ARG A 160 -22.69 5.58 4.25
C ARG A 160 -22.96 7.06 3.98
N ASN A 161 -22.00 7.77 3.37
CA ASN A 161 -22.18 9.19 3.05
C ASN A 161 -23.23 9.40 1.95
N ARG A 162 -23.27 8.52 0.94
CA ARG A 162 -24.29 8.56 -0.11
C ARG A 162 -25.68 8.26 0.45
N LEU A 163 -25.80 7.24 1.30
CA LEU A 163 -27.03 6.90 2.01
C LEU A 163 -27.56 8.07 2.83
N LYS A 164 -26.70 8.75 3.61
CA LYS A 164 -27.08 9.97 4.34
C LYS A 164 -27.63 11.07 3.44
N ARG A 165 -27.04 11.26 2.26
CA ARG A 165 -27.51 12.26 1.30
C ARG A 165 -28.85 11.86 0.68
N ALA A 166 -29.05 10.58 0.38
CA ALA A 166 -30.31 10.08 -0.15
C ALA A 166 -31.45 10.21 0.88
N LEU A 167 -31.18 9.87 2.15
CA LEU A 167 -32.11 10.10 3.27
C LEU A 167 -32.46 11.58 3.42
N PHE A 168 -31.47 12.48 3.32
CA PHE A 168 -31.71 13.92 3.36
C PHE A 168 -32.66 14.42 2.25
N LEU A 169 -32.63 13.83 1.06
CA LEU A 169 -33.52 14.23 -0.06
C LEU A 169 -35.00 13.90 0.19
N VAL A 170 -35.27 12.96 1.10
CA VAL A 170 -36.61 12.58 1.54
C VAL A 170 -36.90 13.10 2.96
N SER A 171 -36.15 14.12 3.42
CA SER A 171 -36.26 14.75 4.74
C SER A 171 -35.96 13.87 5.94
N ASP A 172 -35.31 12.74 5.72
CA ASP A 172 -34.87 11.87 6.79
C ASP A 172 -33.45 12.26 7.26
N ASN A 173 -33.38 12.86 8.44
CA ASN A 173 -32.14 13.35 9.07
C ASN A 173 -31.66 12.47 10.22
N ASP A 174 -32.32 11.34 10.46
CA ASP A 174 -32.06 10.53 11.64
C ASP A 174 -30.68 9.87 11.60
N LYS A 175 -30.18 9.52 12.79
CA LYS A 175 -28.96 8.73 12.91
C LYS A 175 -29.17 7.33 12.32
N ILE A 176 -28.21 6.88 11.52
CA ILE A 176 -28.23 5.54 10.92
C ILE A 176 -27.63 4.55 11.93
N SER A 177 -28.49 3.96 12.77
CA SER A 177 -28.14 2.82 13.63
C SER A 177 -28.07 1.53 12.81
N LYS A 178 -27.55 0.44 13.39
CA LYS A 178 -27.53 -0.88 12.75
C LYS A 178 -28.95 -1.38 12.47
N GLU A 179 -29.83 -1.35 13.48
CA GLU A 179 -31.23 -1.75 13.34
C GLU A 179 -31.95 -0.95 12.25
N ARG A 180 -31.73 0.37 12.22
CA ARG A 180 -32.35 1.23 11.19
C ARG A 180 -31.81 0.90 9.80
N LEU A 181 -30.51 0.64 9.68
CA LEU A 181 -29.92 0.21 8.40
C LEU A 181 -30.55 -1.10 7.90
N GLU A 182 -30.84 -2.04 8.80
CA GLU A 182 -31.54 -3.29 8.47
C GLU A 182 -32.99 -3.07 8.01
N LYS A 183 -33.72 -2.13 8.63
CA LYS A 183 -35.07 -1.72 8.19
C LYS A 183 -35.03 -1.10 6.79
N LEU A 184 -34.16 -0.12 6.58
CA LEU A 184 -33.98 0.53 5.27
C LEU A 184 -33.61 -0.48 4.18
N ALA A 185 -32.76 -1.46 4.48
CA ALA A 185 -32.38 -2.52 3.52
C ALA A 185 -33.55 -3.44 3.13
N LYS A 186 -34.56 -3.57 4.01
CA LYS A 186 -35.81 -4.30 3.73
C LYS A 186 -36.85 -3.45 2.99
N GLY A 187 -36.57 -2.16 2.76
CA GLY A 187 -37.53 -1.21 2.21
C GLY A 187 -38.56 -0.73 3.24
N ASP A 188 -38.24 -0.90 4.53
CA ASP A 188 -39.06 -0.39 5.62
C ASP A 188 -38.64 1.05 5.93
N PHE A 189 -39.48 1.99 5.46
CA PHE A 189 -39.20 3.42 5.55
C PHE A 189 -39.95 4.14 6.66
N THR A 190 -40.89 3.48 7.37
CA THR A 190 -41.78 3.86 8.51
C THR A 190 -41.97 5.33 8.96
N GLN A 191 -41.57 6.34 8.18
CA GLN A 191 -41.58 7.74 8.55
C GLN A 191 -42.75 8.43 7.86
N GLU A 192 -43.60 9.08 8.65
CA GLU A 192 -44.79 9.80 8.19
C GLU A 192 -44.45 11.13 7.51
N GLU A 193 -43.22 11.64 7.69
CA GLU A 193 -42.79 12.98 7.23
C GLU A 193 -41.99 12.99 5.92
N LEU A 194 -41.91 11.86 5.20
CA LEU A 194 -41.19 11.82 3.92
C LEU A 194 -41.89 12.71 2.90
N TYR A 195 -41.14 13.65 2.29
CA TYR A 195 -41.70 14.44 1.19
C TYR A 195 -42.07 13.53 0.02
N ASN A 196 -43.34 13.53 -0.37
CA ASN A 196 -43.83 12.78 -1.52
C ASN A 196 -43.69 13.59 -2.81
N LEU A 197 -42.46 13.78 -3.27
CA LEU A 197 -42.12 14.38 -4.56
C LEU A 197 -42.08 13.32 -5.66
N GLU A 198 -42.13 13.73 -6.93
CA GLU A 198 -42.14 12.83 -8.11
C GLU A 198 -40.99 11.81 -8.10
N TYR A 199 -39.83 12.21 -7.60
CA TYR A 199 -38.63 11.36 -7.55
C TYR A 199 -38.55 10.45 -6.31
N THR A 200 -39.47 10.57 -5.34
CA THR A 200 -39.40 9.88 -4.04
C THR A 200 -39.31 8.35 -4.19
N PRO A 201 -40.11 7.69 -5.04
CA PRO A 201 -40.02 6.23 -5.19
C PRO A 201 -38.62 5.76 -5.65
N ILE A 202 -37.97 6.53 -6.53
CA ILE A 202 -36.62 6.22 -7.03
C ILE A 202 -35.59 6.41 -5.92
N VAL A 203 -35.71 7.48 -5.12
CA VAL A 203 -34.79 7.73 -4.00
C VAL A 203 -34.94 6.68 -2.90
N LEU A 204 -36.17 6.24 -2.60
CA LEU A 204 -36.43 5.17 -1.64
C LEU A 204 -35.79 3.84 -2.08
N GLU A 205 -35.91 3.46 -3.35
CA GLU A 205 -35.25 2.25 -3.84
C GLU A 205 -33.72 2.39 -3.81
N GLU A 206 -33.15 3.55 -4.15
CA GLU A 206 -31.71 3.80 -4.00
C GLU A 206 -31.26 3.71 -2.52
N ILE A 207 -32.04 4.25 -1.57
CA ILE A 207 -31.79 4.13 -0.13
C ILE A 207 -31.73 2.65 0.26
N ARG A 208 -32.68 1.84 -0.20
CA ARG A 208 -32.73 0.39 0.07
C ARG A 208 -31.50 -0.32 -0.47
N VAL A 209 -31.11 -0.08 -1.72
CA VAL A 209 -29.94 -0.68 -2.36
C VAL A 209 -28.65 -0.27 -1.64
N LEU A 210 -28.50 1.01 -1.29
CA LEU A 210 -27.35 1.51 -0.55
C LEU A 210 -27.28 0.92 0.86
N ALA A 211 -28.43 0.78 1.54
CA ALA A 211 -28.51 0.19 2.87
C ALA A 211 -28.09 -1.28 2.86
N LYS A 212 -28.62 -2.08 1.91
CA LYS A 212 -28.25 -3.48 1.71
C LYS A 212 -26.75 -3.62 1.40
N THR A 213 -26.26 -2.85 0.45
CA THR A 213 -24.84 -2.89 0.06
C THR A 213 -23.91 -2.49 1.21
N LEU A 214 -24.33 -1.53 2.05
CA LEU A 214 -23.57 -1.10 3.22
C LEU A 214 -23.49 -2.23 4.27
N LEU A 215 -24.59 -2.95 4.53
CA LEU A 215 -24.58 -4.11 5.44
C LEU A 215 -23.63 -5.21 4.96
N GLU A 216 -23.75 -5.62 3.70
CA GLU A 216 -22.87 -6.64 3.11
C GLU A 216 -21.39 -6.20 3.14
N THR A 217 -21.11 -4.91 2.94
CA THR A 217 -19.76 -4.36 3.05
C THR A 217 -19.24 -4.39 4.49
N GLN A 218 -20.10 -4.10 5.47
CA GLN A 218 -19.74 -4.15 6.90
C GLN A 218 -19.41 -5.56 7.36
N GLU A 219 -20.14 -6.57 6.89
CA GLU A 219 -19.87 -7.98 7.18
C GLU A 219 -18.51 -8.42 6.63
N LYS A 220 -18.25 -8.15 5.34
CA LYS A 220 -16.94 -8.43 4.71
C LYS A 220 -15.80 -7.69 5.40
N LEU A 221 -16.03 -6.45 5.82
CA LEU A 221 -15.02 -5.66 6.54
C LEU A 221 -14.67 -6.30 7.90
N GLU A 222 -15.67 -6.82 8.63
CA GLU A 222 -15.45 -7.49 9.91
C GLU A 222 -14.76 -8.85 9.73
N GLU A 223 -15.07 -9.59 8.67
CA GLU A 223 -14.36 -10.83 8.30
C GLU A 223 -12.87 -10.54 8.05
N VAL A 224 -12.54 -9.60 7.16
CA VAL A 224 -11.15 -9.23 6.87
C VAL A 224 -10.44 -8.67 8.11
N ARG A 225 -11.16 -7.93 8.96
CA ARG A 225 -10.64 -7.47 10.25
C ARG A 225 -10.23 -8.66 11.13
N ARG A 226 -11.07 -9.69 11.28
CA ARG A 226 -10.75 -10.90 12.05
C ARG A 226 -9.54 -11.61 11.48
N MET A 227 -9.47 -11.77 10.15
CA MET A 227 -8.30 -12.37 9.49
C MET A 227 -7.01 -11.61 9.84
N ILE A 228 -7.02 -10.27 9.85
CA ILE A 228 -5.86 -9.45 10.27
C ILE A 228 -5.52 -9.69 11.74
N GLU A 229 -6.53 -9.67 12.63
CA GLU A 229 -6.33 -9.85 14.07
C GLU A 229 -5.81 -11.25 14.43
N GLU A 230 -6.17 -12.28 13.66
CA GLU A 230 -5.68 -13.65 13.79
C GLU A 230 -4.21 -13.82 13.39
N GLN A 231 -3.70 -12.99 12.47
CA GLN A 231 -2.27 -12.96 12.13
C GLN A 231 -1.40 -12.35 13.26
N VAL A 232 -2.01 -11.82 14.32
CA VAL A 232 -1.29 -11.25 15.46
C VAL A 232 -1.39 -12.19 16.67
N PRO A 233 -0.27 -12.86 17.04
CA PRO A 233 -0.21 -13.70 18.25
C PRO A 233 -0.63 -12.92 19.50
N GLN A 234 -1.25 -13.61 20.46
CA GLN A 234 -1.76 -12.97 21.68
C GLN A 234 -0.65 -12.39 22.57
N ASP A 235 0.53 -12.99 22.50
CA ASP A 235 1.75 -12.62 23.23
C ASP A 235 2.65 -11.66 22.42
N HIS A 236 2.19 -11.19 21.26
CA HIS A 236 2.99 -10.32 20.41
C HIS A 236 3.35 -9.02 21.14
N VAL A 237 4.64 -8.64 21.11
CA VAL A 237 5.19 -7.50 21.88
C VAL A 237 4.43 -6.18 21.69
N LEU A 238 3.86 -5.92 20.51
CA LEU A 238 3.02 -4.73 20.28
C LEU A 238 1.78 -4.64 21.17
N LEU A 239 1.20 -5.77 21.57
CA LEU A 239 0.00 -5.82 22.41
C LEU A 239 0.30 -5.44 23.87
N THR A 240 1.58 -5.40 24.26
CA THR A 240 2.01 -4.87 25.56
C THR A 240 1.90 -3.35 25.63
N ILE A 241 1.87 -2.65 24.49
CA ILE A 241 1.67 -1.21 24.42
C ILE A 241 0.18 -0.91 24.63
N GLN A 242 -0.17 -0.46 25.84
CA GLN A 242 -1.54 -0.07 26.16
C GLN A 242 -2.07 0.97 25.15
N GLY A 243 -3.24 0.69 24.57
CA GLY A 243 -3.85 1.49 23.49
C GLY A 243 -3.60 0.96 22.07
N VAL A 244 -2.68 0.00 21.90
CA VAL A 244 -2.47 -0.71 20.63
C VAL A 244 -3.18 -2.07 20.69
N GLY A 245 -4.33 -2.17 20.03
CA GLY A 245 -5.06 -3.45 19.89
C GLY A 245 -4.62 -4.26 18.67
N LYS A 246 -5.12 -5.50 18.55
CA LYS A 246 -4.76 -6.44 17.48
C LYS A 246 -4.88 -5.87 16.07
N LEU A 247 -5.98 -5.17 15.74
CA LEU A 247 -6.12 -4.57 14.41
C LEU A 247 -5.03 -3.53 14.13
N ALA A 248 -4.73 -2.66 15.10
CA ALA A 248 -3.68 -1.67 14.94
C ALA A 248 -2.31 -2.34 14.81
N ALA A 249 -2.01 -3.35 15.63
CA ALA A 249 -0.80 -4.15 15.53
C ALA A 249 -0.67 -4.84 14.16
N GLY A 250 -1.72 -5.49 13.67
CA GLY A 250 -1.72 -6.15 12.37
C GLY A 250 -1.53 -5.19 11.20
N ILE A 251 -2.14 -3.99 11.26
CA ILE A 251 -1.90 -2.92 10.30
C ILE A 251 -0.43 -2.45 10.33
N ILE A 252 0.13 -2.26 11.53
CA ILE A 252 1.52 -1.85 11.68
C ILE A 252 2.46 -2.92 11.09
N ILE A 253 2.32 -4.17 11.50
CA ILE A 253 3.16 -5.29 11.02
C ILE A 253 3.04 -5.44 9.50
N GLY A 254 1.80 -5.44 8.97
CA GLY A 254 1.54 -5.61 7.54
C GLY A 254 2.17 -4.53 6.66
N ILE A 255 2.14 -3.26 7.10
CA ILE A 255 2.68 -2.14 6.29
C ILE A 255 4.19 -1.99 6.50
N VAL A 256 4.65 -2.07 7.75
CA VAL A 256 6.05 -1.80 8.12
C VAL A 256 6.96 -2.93 7.65
N GLY A 257 6.51 -4.18 7.81
CA GLY A 257 7.35 -5.36 7.66
C GLY A 257 8.49 -5.33 8.69
N ASP A 258 9.72 -5.58 8.25
CA ASP A 258 10.90 -5.52 9.12
C ASP A 258 11.18 -4.09 9.63
N ILE A 259 11.02 -3.89 10.94
CA ILE A 259 11.29 -2.62 11.63
C ILE A 259 12.77 -2.21 11.54
N LYS A 260 13.71 -3.15 11.38
CA LYS A 260 15.16 -2.88 11.37
C LYS A 260 15.59 -2.00 10.20
N ARG A 261 14.75 -1.89 9.15
CA ARG A 261 14.93 -0.92 8.07
C ARG A 261 14.89 0.55 8.52
N PHE A 262 14.40 0.81 9.73
CA PHE A 262 14.39 2.12 10.37
C PHE A 262 15.40 2.10 11.53
N PRO A 263 16.68 2.43 11.29
CA PRO A 263 17.71 2.39 12.34
C PRO A 263 17.51 3.47 13.41
N LYS A 264 16.69 4.49 13.12
CA LYS A 264 16.38 5.60 14.01
C LYS A 264 14.86 5.78 14.16
N PRO A 265 14.35 6.13 15.34
CA PRO A 265 12.92 6.34 15.56
C PRO A 265 12.38 7.47 14.69
N GLU A 266 13.17 8.52 14.42
CA GLU A 266 12.75 9.65 13.57
C GLU A 266 12.44 9.20 12.15
N SER A 267 13.21 8.24 11.61
CA SER A 267 12.99 7.69 10.27
C SER A 267 11.68 6.90 10.21
N PHE A 268 11.34 6.16 11.26
CA PHE A 268 10.06 5.47 11.36
C PHE A 268 8.89 6.46 11.46
N VAL A 269 9.02 7.48 12.30
CA VAL A 269 7.99 8.49 12.48
C VAL A 269 7.74 9.30 11.19
N ALA A 270 8.80 9.61 10.44
CA ALA A 270 8.69 10.23 9.12
C ALA A 270 7.99 9.28 8.11
N TYR A 271 8.29 7.97 8.16
CA TYR A 271 7.59 6.97 7.36
C TYR A 271 6.10 6.89 7.69
N CYS A 272 5.72 7.04 8.96
CA CYS A 272 4.32 7.19 9.37
C CYS A 272 3.71 8.57 9.01
N GLY A 273 4.51 9.52 8.54
CA GLY A 273 4.10 10.89 8.22
C GLY A 273 3.58 11.67 9.44
N LEU A 274 4.14 11.37 10.61
CA LEU A 274 3.88 12.04 11.90
C LEU A 274 4.99 13.03 12.27
N ASP A 275 5.91 13.30 11.34
CA ASP A 275 6.96 14.31 11.46
C ASP A 275 6.43 15.73 11.26
N PRO A 276 6.85 16.69 12.08
CA PRO A 276 6.47 18.09 11.88
C PRO A 276 7.18 18.66 10.65
N VAL A 277 6.50 19.55 9.94
CA VAL A 277 7.10 20.43 8.93
C VAL A 277 7.78 21.58 9.66
N VAL A 278 9.09 21.67 9.45
CA VAL A 278 9.93 22.76 9.94
C VAL A 278 10.26 23.66 8.75
N GLU A 279 9.76 24.91 8.78
CA GLU A 279 10.23 25.96 7.88
C GLU A 279 11.17 26.87 8.67
N SER A 280 12.43 26.98 8.23
CA SER A 280 13.35 28.00 8.71
C SER A 280 13.52 29.07 7.63
N SER A 281 12.93 30.23 7.82
CA SER A 281 13.48 31.45 7.21
C SER A 281 14.53 31.96 8.20
N GLY A 282 15.69 32.46 7.74
CA GLY A 282 16.90 32.69 8.56
C GLY A 282 16.78 33.57 9.82
N LYS A 283 15.58 33.97 10.26
CA LYS A 283 15.29 34.67 11.53
C LYS A 283 14.25 33.95 12.42
N SER A 284 13.56 32.90 11.98
CA SER A 284 12.62 32.14 12.81
C SER A 284 12.35 30.71 12.30
N VAL A 285 12.14 29.79 13.24
CA VAL A 285 11.71 28.41 12.97
C VAL A 285 10.22 28.30 13.27
N VAL A 286 9.39 28.00 12.27
CA VAL A 286 7.94 27.87 12.44
C VAL A 286 7.50 26.43 12.19
N LEU A 287 6.76 25.86 13.15
CA LEU A 287 6.12 24.55 13.03
C LEU A 287 4.70 24.70 12.49
N ARG A 288 4.47 24.43 11.19
CA ARG A 288 3.14 24.62 10.57
C ARG A 288 2.16 23.44 10.77
N GLY A 289 2.66 22.23 11.00
CA GLY A 289 1.86 21.01 11.09
C GLY A 289 2.69 19.76 10.82
N ILE A 290 2.07 18.61 10.56
CA ILE A 290 2.78 17.39 10.14
C ILE A 290 2.97 17.34 8.62
N SER A 291 4.04 16.67 8.15
CA SER A 291 4.43 16.60 6.74
C SER A 291 3.37 15.99 5.83
N LYS A 292 2.61 15.01 6.35
CA LYS A 292 1.69 14.14 5.60
C LYS A 292 2.34 13.38 4.42
N ARG A 293 3.67 13.44 4.29
CA ARG A 293 4.43 12.79 3.19
C ARG A 293 4.55 11.28 3.39
N GLY A 294 4.53 10.82 4.64
CA GLY A 294 4.53 9.39 4.98
C GLY A 294 3.16 8.71 4.84
N ASP A 295 3.14 7.43 5.17
CA ASP A 295 2.01 6.52 4.98
C ASP A 295 0.74 6.99 5.72
N ALA A 296 -0.33 7.22 4.96
CA ALA A 296 -1.59 7.72 5.50
C ALA A 296 -2.33 6.71 6.37
N VAL A 297 -2.10 5.42 6.14
CA VAL A 297 -2.72 4.34 6.90
C VAL A 297 -2.08 4.26 8.27
N LEU A 298 -0.75 4.21 8.34
CA LEU A 298 -0.02 4.20 9.60
C LEU A 298 -0.34 5.44 10.42
N ARG A 299 -0.36 6.62 9.79
CA ARG A 299 -0.79 7.86 10.44
C ARG A 299 -2.17 7.75 11.09
N ARG A 300 -3.14 7.17 10.37
CA ARG A 300 -4.50 6.95 10.88
C ARG A 300 -4.54 5.90 11.98
N ALA A 301 -3.80 4.82 11.84
CA ALA A 301 -3.70 3.76 12.84
C ALA A 301 -3.15 4.30 14.17
N PHE A 302 -2.03 5.04 14.13
CA PHE A 302 -1.47 5.68 15.32
C PHE A 302 -2.39 6.75 15.91
N TYR A 303 -3.09 7.53 15.08
CA TYR A 303 -4.07 8.51 15.57
C TYR A 303 -5.20 7.83 16.35
N LEU A 304 -5.76 6.74 15.81
CA LEU A 304 -6.83 5.99 16.48
C LEU A 304 -6.33 5.29 17.75
N ALA A 305 -5.14 4.68 17.70
CA ALA A 305 -4.51 4.08 18.88
C ALA A 305 -4.24 5.12 19.97
N ALA A 306 -3.81 6.34 19.59
CA ALA A 306 -3.58 7.43 20.53
C ALA A 306 -4.85 7.88 21.27
N LEU A 307 -6.01 7.90 20.61
CA LEU A 307 -7.29 8.24 21.27
C LEU A 307 -7.61 7.29 22.44
N THR A 308 -7.25 6.01 22.30
CA THR A 308 -7.36 5.03 23.38
C THR A 308 -6.21 5.20 24.38
N ALA A 309 -4.97 5.28 23.90
CA ALA A 309 -3.77 5.36 24.72
C ALA A 309 -3.76 6.56 25.69
N ILE A 310 -4.35 7.70 25.32
CA ILE A 310 -4.49 8.86 26.21
C ILE A 310 -5.30 8.53 27.49
N LYS A 311 -6.18 7.52 27.42
CA LYS A 311 -7.00 7.10 28.56
C LYS A 311 -6.31 6.04 29.41
N VAL A 312 -5.62 5.09 28.75
CA VAL A 312 -5.14 3.85 29.39
C VAL A 312 -3.63 3.76 29.55
N ASN A 313 -2.83 4.38 28.68
CA ASN A 313 -1.38 4.31 28.72
C ASN A 313 -0.80 5.45 29.56
N PRO A 314 -0.10 5.18 30.68
CA PRO A 314 0.34 6.21 31.62
C PRO A 314 1.32 7.22 30.99
N ILE A 315 2.23 6.76 30.13
CA ILE A 315 3.20 7.64 29.44
C ILE A 315 2.50 8.58 28.46
N ILE A 316 1.55 8.06 27.67
CA ILE A 316 0.81 8.87 26.71
C ILE A 316 -0.18 9.81 27.41
N LYS A 317 -0.85 9.33 28.48
CA LYS A 317 -1.75 10.13 29.30
C LYS A 317 -1.02 11.31 29.93
N ARG A 318 0.11 11.07 30.61
CA ARG A 318 0.96 12.15 31.17
C ARG A 318 1.36 13.15 30.10
N PHE A 319 1.85 12.67 28.95
CA PHE A 319 2.22 13.54 27.85
C PHE A 319 1.05 14.40 27.35
N TYR A 320 -0.15 13.83 27.24
CA TYR A 320 -1.35 14.57 26.87
C TYR A 320 -1.66 15.68 27.88
N GLU A 321 -1.66 15.35 29.17
CA GLU A 321 -1.95 16.29 30.26
C GLU A 321 -0.94 17.45 30.31
N ASP A 322 0.36 17.16 30.13
CA ASP A 322 1.42 18.17 30.13
C ASP A 322 1.30 19.15 28.94
N HIS A 323 0.68 18.73 27.83
CA HIS A 323 0.64 19.50 26.59
C HIS A 323 -0.73 20.09 26.26
N LYS A 324 -1.81 19.71 26.95
CA LYS A 324 -3.18 20.20 26.68
C LYS A 324 -3.37 21.70 26.89
N GLY A 325 -2.50 22.34 27.68
CA GLY A 325 -2.49 23.79 27.85
C GLY A 325 -2.00 24.54 26.60
N ARG A 326 -1.11 23.94 25.79
CA ARG A 326 -0.47 24.56 24.63
C ARG A 326 -1.02 24.06 23.29
N LEU A 327 -1.43 22.79 23.22
CA LEU A 327 -1.96 22.15 22.02
C LEU A 327 -3.42 21.74 22.25
N ARG A 328 -4.27 21.85 21.23
CA ARG A 328 -5.70 21.48 21.32
C ARG A 328 -6.17 20.64 20.13
N GLY A 329 -7.25 19.89 20.35
CA GLY A 329 -7.93 19.10 19.33
C GLY A 329 -7.00 18.14 18.59
N LYS A 330 -7.15 18.06 17.26
CA LYS A 330 -6.39 17.13 16.41
C LYS A 330 -4.87 17.27 16.56
N LYS A 331 -4.36 18.49 16.78
CA LYS A 331 -2.91 18.74 16.92
C LYS A 331 -2.32 18.01 18.13
N LEU A 332 -3.01 18.05 19.28
CA LEU A 332 -2.58 17.36 20.49
C LEU A 332 -2.64 15.83 20.32
N ILE A 333 -3.72 15.30 19.76
CA ILE A 333 -3.84 13.86 19.49
C ILE A 333 -2.75 13.38 18.52
N THR A 334 -2.43 14.18 17.50
CA THR A 334 -1.32 13.89 16.58
C THR A 334 0.04 13.89 17.28
N ALA A 335 0.27 14.77 18.25
CA ALA A 335 1.49 14.75 19.07
C ALA A 335 1.57 13.47 19.93
N CYS A 336 0.46 13.04 20.53
CA CYS A 336 0.38 11.76 21.24
C CYS A 336 0.61 10.57 20.30
N ALA A 337 0.04 10.60 19.10
CA ALA A 337 0.24 9.57 18.08
C ALA A 337 1.71 9.48 17.64
N ARG A 338 2.40 10.61 17.51
CA ARG A 338 3.85 10.67 17.26
C ARG A 338 4.63 10.00 18.39
N LYS A 339 4.32 10.32 19.65
CA LYS A 339 4.98 9.71 20.82
C LYS A 339 4.72 8.20 20.87
N LEU A 340 3.49 7.77 20.58
CA LEU A 340 3.13 6.36 20.49
C LEU A 340 3.91 5.63 19.38
N ALA A 341 4.10 6.26 18.21
CA ALA A 341 4.92 5.69 17.13
C ALA A 341 6.39 5.50 17.53
N ILE A 342 6.96 6.38 18.36
CA ILE A 342 8.32 6.22 18.89
C ILE A 342 8.40 5.03 19.84
N ILE A 343 7.42 4.88 20.74
CA ILE A 343 7.32 3.73 21.66
C ILE A 343 7.18 2.43 20.85
N THR A 344 6.30 2.41 19.86
CA THR A 344 6.11 1.28 18.95
C THR A 344 7.40 0.92 18.22
N TRP A 345 8.16 1.91 17.74
CA TRP A 345 9.46 1.66 17.14
C TRP A 345 10.41 0.99 18.14
N ALA A 346 10.52 1.48 19.37
CA ALA A 346 11.43 0.93 20.37
C ALA A 346 11.08 -0.52 20.73
N VAL A 347 9.81 -0.79 21.01
CA VAL A 347 9.29 -2.14 21.33
C VAL A 347 9.60 -3.13 20.21
N LEU A 348 9.34 -2.76 18.95
CA LEU A 348 9.64 -3.61 17.81
C LEU A 348 11.13 -3.75 17.55
N TYR A 349 11.88 -2.64 17.61
CA TYR A 349 13.30 -2.63 17.26
C TYR A 349 14.14 -3.41 18.27
N TYR A 350 13.84 -3.32 19.56
CA TYR A 350 14.53 -4.08 20.60
C TYR A 350 13.89 -5.43 20.89
N ASN A 351 12.69 -5.68 20.34
CA ASN A 351 11.87 -6.87 20.62
C ASN A 351 11.68 -7.09 22.13
N LYS A 352 11.36 -6.02 22.85
CA LYS A 352 11.11 -6.02 24.30
C LYS A 352 9.68 -5.57 24.59
N PRO A 353 8.98 -6.20 25.54
CA PRO A 353 7.71 -5.69 26.04
C PRO A 353 7.78 -4.22 26.44
N PHE A 354 6.70 -3.49 26.24
CA PHE A 354 6.52 -2.16 26.76
C PHE A 354 6.51 -2.19 28.29
N ASP A 355 7.43 -1.43 28.88
CA ASP A 355 7.44 -1.10 30.29
C ASP A 355 7.17 0.41 30.42
N ALA A 356 6.31 0.80 31.37
CA ALA A 356 6.00 2.20 31.62
C ALA A 356 6.99 2.87 32.59
N SER A 357 7.88 2.09 33.21
CA SER A 357 8.90 2.55 34.15
C SER A 357 10.25 2.88 33.50
N GLU A 358 10.48 2.37 32.29
CA GLU A 358 11.64 2.63 31.42
C GLU A 358 11.25 3.53 30.23
#